data_AF-A0A367LTN4-F1
#
_entry.id   AF-A0A367LTN4-F1
#
_cell.length_a   1.000
_cell.length_b   1.000
_cell.length_c   1.000
_cell.angle_alpha   90.00
_cell.angle_beta   90.00
_cell.angle_gamma   90.00
#
_symmetry.space_group_name_H-M   'P 1'
#
loop_
_entity.id
_entity.type
_entity.pdbx_description
1 polymer ?
#
loop_
_entity_poly.entity_id
_entity_poly.type
_entity_poly.pdbx_seq_one_letter_code
_entity_poly.pdbx_strand_id
1 'polypeptide(L)' 'AEAVIAREGAAGLTIDAVAKEMGITKGGVQYCFGTKDALIDAIFERWGKAYDSLFEAVAGKQPTPLTRVRAHAEAT' A
#
# COMPACT_ATOMS: atom_id res chain seq x y z
N ALA A 1 4.42 1.14 7.69
CA ALA A 1 4.43 2.20 6.64
C ALA A 1 3.05 2.81 6.44
N GLU A 2 1.99 2.01 6.22
CA GLU A 2 0.60 2.50 6.08
C GLU A 2 0.15 3.36 7.28
N ALA A 3 0.46 2.90 8.51
CA ALA A 3 0.17 3.66 9.73
C ALA A 3 0.86 5.03 9.78
N VAL A 4 2.09 5.12 9.26
CA VAL A 4 2.82 6.40 9.16
C VAL A 4 2.12 7.33 8.17
N ILE A 5 1.72 6.81 6.99
CA ILE A 5 1.01 7.61 5.97
C ILE A 5 -0.35 8.09 6.50
N ALA A 6 -1.10 7.23 7.18
CA ALA A 6 -2.40 7.57 7.74
C ALA A 6 -2.32 8.68 8.81
N ARG A 7 -1.23 8.72 9.59
CA ARG A 7 -1.02 9.68 10.68
C ARG A 7 -0.34 10.98 10.21
N GLU A 8 0.64 10.87 9.32
CA GLU A 8 1.58 11.95 8.98
C GLU A 8 1.52 12.37 7.50
N GLY A 9 0.64 11.74 6.71
CA GLY A 9 0.52 11.93 5.28
C GLY A 9 1.72 11.38 4.49
N ALA A 10 1.68 11.56 3.17
CA ALA A 10 2.75 11.10 2.29
C ALA A 10 4.11 11.75 2.59
N ALA A 11 4.11 12.98 3.10
CA ALA A 11 5.34 13.69 3.49
C ALA A 11 6.05 13.03 4.68
N GLY A 12 5.31 12.43 5.62
CA GLY A 12 5.85 11.73 6.78
C GLY A 12 6.48 10.36 6.45
N LEU A 13 6.27 9.84 5.24
CA LEU A 13 6.85 8.58 4.82
C LEU A 13 8.37 8.73 4.57
N THR A 14 9.14 8.42 5.61
CA THR A 14 10.60 8.39 5.58
C THR A 14 11.11 7.04 6.05
N ILE A 15 12.32 6.66 5.64
CA ILE A 15 12.99 5.44 6.10
C ILE A 15 13.04 5.41 7.64
N ASP A 16 13.32 6.56 8.27
CA ASP A 16 13.42 6.67 9.73
C ASP A 16 12.05 6.51 10.41
N ALA A 17 11.00 7.14 9.88
CA ALA A 17 9.65 6.99 10.41
C ALA A 17 9.15 5.54 10.30
N VAL A 18 9.44 4.87 9.18
CA VAL A 18 9.09 3.45 9.00
C VAL A 18 9.91 2.55 9.90
N ALA A 19 11.21 2.80 10.06
CA ALA A 19 12.06 2.04 10.98
C ALA A 19 11.53 2.12 12.41
N LYS A 20 11.17 3.33 12.85
CA LYS A 20 10.58 3.59 14.18
C LYS A 20 9.24 2.88 14.35
N GLU A 21 8.35 2.98 13.37
CA GLU A 21 7.03 2.33 13.41
C GLU A 21 7.16 0.80 13.47
N MET A 22 8.15 0.23 12.77
CA MET A 22 8.38 -1.22 12.71
C MET A 22 9.27 -1.75 13.85
N GLY A 23 9.82 -0.88 14.70
CA GLY A 23 10.75 -1.28 15.77
C GLY A 23 12.07 -1.87 15.28
N ILE A 24 12.50 -1.53 14.05
CA ILE A 24 13.77 -1.99 13.45
C ILE A 24 14.73 -0.83 13.22
N THR A 25 15.97 -1.14 12.85
CA THR A 25 16.96 -0.11 12.54
C THR A 25 16.73 0.51 11.17
N LYS A 26 17.18 1.77 10.99
CA LYS A 26 17.23 2.44 9.69
C LYS A 26 17.95 1.59 8.65
N GLY A 27 19.10 1.02 9.01
CA GLY A 27 19.88 0.14 8.16
C GLY A 27 19.13 -1.13 7.75
N GLY A 28 18.30 -1.69 8.63
CA GLY A 28 17.42 -2.82 8.31
C GLY A 28 16.36 -2.46 7.25
N VAL A 29 15.73 -1.29 7.36
CA VAL A 29 14.81 -0.79 6.31
C VAL A 29 15.55 -0.55 5.00
N GLN A 30 16.73 0.08 5.04
CA GLN A 30 17.55 0.31 3.84
C GLN A 30 18.05 -1.00 3.22
N TYR A 31 18.32 -2.02 4.01
CA TYR A 31 18.66 -3.34 3.48
C TYR A 31 17.49 -3.97 2.71
N CYS A 32 16.27 -3.84 3.23
CA CYS A 32 15.06 -4.37 2.57
C CYS A 32 14.67 -3.60 1.31
N PHE A 33 14.75 -2.26 1.32
CA PHE A 33 14.16 -1.42 0.28
C PHE A 33 15.18 -0.56 -0.49
N GLY A 34 16.39 -0.37 0.03
CA GLY A 34 17.42 0.48 -0.59
C GLY A 34 17.16 1.97 -0.42
N THR A 35 16.17 2.51 -1.15
CA THR A 35 15.86 3.95 -1.22
C THR A 35 14.46 4.26 -0.70
N LYS A 36 14.20 5.55 -0.46
CA LYS A 36 12.84 6.03 -0.14
C LYS A 36 11.87 5.75 -1.28
N ASP A 37 12.30 5.92 -2.53
CA ASP A 37 11.45 5.69 -3.71
C ASP A 37 11.08 4.22 -3.85
N ALA A 38 12.05 3.31 -3.70
CA ALA A 38 11.77 1.87 -3.73
C ALA A 38 10.88 1.40 -2.56
N LEU A 39 10.97 2.04 -1.39
CA LEU A 39 10.02 1.83 -0.30
C LEU A 39 8.60 2.31 -0.69
N ILE A 40 8.48 3.47 -1.33
CA ILE A 40 7.21 4.01 -1.83
C ILE A 40 6.61 3.05 -2.86
N ASP A 41 7.40 2.60 -3.82
CA ASP A 41 6.98 1.64 -4.86
C ASP A 41 6.49 0.34 -4.24
N ALA A 42 7.19 -0.21 -3.26
CA ALA A 42 6.78 -1.42 -2.55
C ALA A 42 5.44 -1.26 -1.80
N ILE A 43 5.17 -0.07 -1.26
CA ILE A 43 3.89 0.24 -0.61
C ILE A 43 2.76 0.27 -1.64
N PHE A 44 2.96 0.98 -2.75
CA PHE A 44 1.99 1.04 -3.85
C PHE A 44 1.73 -0.33 -4.47
N GLU A 45 2.77 -1.14 -4.65
CA GLU A 45 2.62 -2.50 -5.18
C GLU A 45 1.77 -3.36 -4.24
N ARG A 46 2.01 -3.30 -2.93
CA ARG A 46 1.21 -4.04 -1.96
C ARG A 46 -0.24 -3.55 -1.92
N TRP A 47 -0.46 -2.23 -1.99
CA TRP A 47 -1.81 -1.66 -2.06
C TRP A 47 -2.54 -2.05 -3.34
N GLY A 48 -1.88 -1.98 -4.49
CA GLY A 48 -2.44 -2.41 -5.77
C GLY A 48 -2.88 -3.88 -5.72
N LYS A 49 -2.05 -4.77 -5.16
CA LYS A 49 -2.41 -6.18 -4.98
C LYS A 49 -3.63 -6.38 -4.08
N ALA A 50 -3.75 -5.61 -3.00
CA ALA A 50 -4.90 -5.67 -2.11
C ALA A 50 -6.18 -5.15 -2.80
N TYR A 51 -6.07 -4.03 -3.52
CA TYR A 51 -7.13 -3.47 -4.34
C TYR A 51 -7.59 -4.49 -5.39
N ASP A 52 -6.68 -5.06 -6.18
CA ASP A 52 -6.99 -6.01 -7.24
C ASP A 52 -7.69 -7.25 -6.68
N SER A 53 -7.21 -7.77 -5.55
CA SER A 53 -7.81 -8.93 -4.88
C SER A 53 -9.26 -8.66 -4.46
N LEU A 54 -9.54 -7.49 -3.88
CA LEU A 54 -10.89 -7.13 -3.44
C LEU A 54 -11.80 -6.80 -4.63
N PHE A 55 -11.25 -6.09 -5.62
CA PHE A 55 -11.95 -5.77 -6.85
C PHE A 55 -12.40 -7.06 -7.56
N GLU A 56 -11.51 -8.02 -7.75
CA GLU A 56 -11.82 -9.30 -8.40
C GLU A 56 -12.86 -10.11 -7.62
N ALA A 57 -12.77 -10.11 -6.28
CA ALA A 57 -13.73 -10.79 -5.41
C ALA A 57 -15.16 -10.25 -5.56
N VAL A 58 -15.32 -8.94 -5.74
CA VAL A 58 -16.63 -8.27 -5.87
C VAL A 58 -17.12 -8.27 -7.32
N ALA A 59 -16.22 -8.03 -8.28
CA ALA A 59 -16.57 -7.91 -9.69
C ALA A 59 -16.99 -9.27 -10.29
N GLY A 60 -16.35 -10.35 -9.85
CA GLY A 60 -16.59 -11.71 -10.33
C GLY A 60 -16.05 -11.98 -11.75
N LYS A 61 -16.22 -13.22 -12.23
CA LYS A 61 -15.63 -13.70 -13.49
C LYS A 61 -16.20 -13.07 -14.77
N GLN A 62 -17.44 -12.58 -14.72
CA GLN A 62 -18.08 -11.88 -15.84
C GLN A 62 -18.73 -10.59 -15.31
N PRO A 63 -17.92 -9.55 -15.09
CA PRO A 63 -18.39 -8.36 -14.42
C PRO A 63 -19.29 -7.52 -15.34
N THR A 64 -20.43 -7.10 -14.80
CA THR A 64 -21.30 -6.10 -15.44
C THR A 64 -20.78 -4.70 -15.11
N PRO A 65 -21.21 -3.65 -15.84
CA PRO A 65 -20.86 -2.28 -15.48
C PRO A 65 -21.18 -1.94 -14.02
N LEU A 66 -22.32 -2.43 -13.50
CA LEU A 66 -22.72 -2.20 -12.11
C LEU A 66 -21.79 -2.90 -11.11
N THR A 67 -21.41 -4.16 -11.36
CA THR A 67 -20.50 -4.88 -10.45
C THR A 67 -19.08 -4.32 -10.48
N ARG A 68 -18.63 -3.76 -11.60
CA ARG A 68 -17.34 -3.03 -11.67
C ARG A 68 -17.33 -1.76 -10.83
N VAL A 69 -18.39 -0.96 -10.91
CA VAL A 69 -18.50 0.28 -10.11
C VAL A 69 -18.54 -0.07 -8.62
N ARG A 70 -19.31 -1.08 -8.24
CA ARG A 70 -19.37 -1.57 -6.86
C ARG A 70 -18.02 -2.09 -6.39
N ALA A 71 -17.34 -2.91 -7.19
CA ALA A 71 -16.02 -3.44 -6.86
C ALA A 71 -14.98 -2.33 -6.66
N HIS A 72 -15.00 -1.29 -7.50
CA HIS A 72 -14.13 -0.13 -7.31
C HIS A 72 -14.42 0.64 -6.02
N ALA A 73 -15.71 0.88 -5.73
CA ALA A 73 -16.14 1.59 -4.53
C ALA A 73 -15.83 0.83 -3.24
N GLU A 74 -15.82 -0.51 -3.27
CA GLU A 74 -15.45 -1.33 -2.12
C GLU A 74 -13.92 -1.52 -1.99
N ALA A 75 -13.16 -1.42 -3.09
CA ALA A 75 -11.72 -1.65 -3.10
C ALA A 75 -10.85 -0.42 -2.77
N THR A 76 -11.44 0.78 -2.69
CA THR A 76 -10.75 2.06 -2.42
C THR A 76 -11.02 2.53 -0.99
#